data_AF-A0A9N9A268-F1
#
_entry.id   AF-A0A9N9A268-F1
#
_cell.length_a   1.000
_cell.length_b   1.000
_cell.length_c   1.000
_cell.angle_alpha   90.00
_cell.angle_beta   90.00
_cell.angle_gamma   90.00
#
_symmetry.space_group_name_H-M   'P 1'
#
loop_
_entity.id
_entity.type
_entity.pdbx_description
1 polymer ?
#
loop_
_entity_poly.entity_id
_entity_poly.type
_entity_poly.pdbx_seq_one_letter_code
_entity_poly.pdbx_strand_id
1 'polypeptide(L)'
;MQLVSQILGSNADFRLIVETGFTPFPLNPTFRTYIFDNLAEREDGLLPNGYATASDLKIMARAIISHPHLLDVWKRMGYHEIIADSENAVVQLTLLDLCSTGVFSSQTVAEKLCKLRSIRFPLTDTVIGNVLLLFRQRLSDVGKSLIDGFSTARNMCKADVLEMCLIDLLDPSRHLEQIDALDYIISLIDDPEKRVLSALEKYNIVEGENDPSRSHRFLKYSLVVYRHMLRFGAKSPVVEYLMREILMVHTQLVDTDDADKLRDADNILDEYYAADVPFDRSLFPLFAKCLRAKLIDCLFEGYLPNLFESEVQNQQFMIFQTPEVDVLTSSTQTKKLQQLWLRDIEKCIQLDEFMNDRFRRQAIDFLALCSINMPF
;
A
#
# COMPACT_ATOMS: atom_id res chain seq x y z
N MET A 1 14.56 35.91 -0.05
CA MET A 1 14.24 34.85 -1.03
C MET A 1 14.76 35.13 -2.45
N GLN A 2 14.74 36.37 -2.97
CA GLN A 2 15.48 36.72 -4.21
C GLN A 2 16.98 36.35 -4.14
N LEU A 3 17.59 36.39 -2.95
CA LEU A 3 18.98 35.98 -2.74
C LEU A 3 19.24 34.49 -3.03
N VAL A 4 18.27 33.59 -2.78
CA VAL A 4 18.44 32.13 -2.94
C VAL A 4 18.50 31.77 -4.42
N SER A 5 17.58 32.31 -5.22
CA SER A 5 17.60 32.14 -6.67
C SER A 5 18.77 32.88 -7.33
N GLN A 6 19.27 33.97 -6.74
CA GLN A 6 20.45 34.70 -7.24
C GLN A 6 21.76 34.02 -6.89
N ILE A 7 21.89 33.43 -5.70
CA ILE A 7 23.11 32.72 -5.26
C ILE A 7 23.22 31.35 -5.95
N LEU A 8 22.09 30.68 -6.20
CA LEU A 8 22.08 29.27 -6.64
C LEU A 8 21.54 29.08 -8.08
N GLY A 9 21.04 30.15 -8.71
CA GLY A 9 20.52 30.12 -10.08
C GLY A 9 21.65 30.24 -11.11
N SER A 10 21.86 29.17 -11.86
CA SER A 10 22.68 29.05 -13.09
C SER A 10 24.20 29.02 -12.98
N ASN A 11 24.80 29.44 -11.87
CA ASN A 11 26.17 29.09 -11.50
C ASN A 11 26.31 29.39 -10.02
N ALA A 12 25.96 28.40 -9.18
CA ALA A 12 26.14 28.52 -7.74
C ALA A 12 27.62 28.78 -7.45
N ASP A 13 28.01 30.04 -7.25
CA ASP A 13 29.38 30.38 -6.93
C ASP A 13 29.63 29.87 -5.52
N PHE A 14 30.31 28.72 -5.44
CA PHE A 14 30.63 28.05 -4.17
C PHE A 14 31.26 29.03 -3.17
N ARG A 15 32.05 30.00 -3.65
CA ARG A 15 32.61 31.06 -2.81
C ARG A 15 31.52 31.85 -2.11
N LEU A 16 30.47 32.24 -2.82
CA LEU A 16 29.37 33.03 -2.28
C LEU A 16 28.59 32.28 -1.21
N ILE A 17 28.35 30.97 -1.38
CA ILE A 17 27.67 30.13 -0.37
C ILE A 17 28.50 30.06 0.93
N VAL A 18 29.81 29.88 0.79
CA VAL A 18 30.75 29.81 1.93
C VAL A 18 30.94 31.17 2.59
N GLU A 19 31.10 32.23 1.82
CA GLU A 19 31.33 33.60 2.30
C GLU A 19 30.09 34.21 2.96
N THR A 20 28.90 33.91 2.44
CA THR A 20 27.63 34.41 3.01
C THR A 20 27.12 33.56 4.18
N GLY A 21 27.73 32.40 4.44
CA GLY A 21 27.24 31.44 5.43
C GLY A 21 25.82 30.97 5.12
N PHE A 22 25.47 30.84 3.84
CA PHE A 22 24.11 30.53 3.41
C PHE A 22 23.59 29.27 4.11
N THR A 23 22.48 29.44 4.83
CA THR A 23 21.83 28.39 5.60
C THR A 23 20.65 27.84 4.79
N PRO A 24 20.66 26.55 4.43
CA PRO A 24 19.49 25.95 3.79
C PRO A 24 18.32 25.95 4.78
N PHE A 25 17.12 26.26 4.30
CA PHE A 25 15.91 26.27 5.13
C PHE A 25 15.50 24.84 5.47
N PRO A 26 15.00 24.57 6.69
CA PRO A 26 14.49 23.25 7.04
C PRO A 26 13.31 22.87 6.13
N LEU A 27 13.17 21.58 5.84
CA LEU A 27 11.96 21.08 5.20
C LEU A 27 10.78 21.17 6.17
N ASN A 28 9.60 21.46 5.63
CA ASN A 28 8.38 21.38 6.42
C ASN A 28 8.12 19.90 6.80
N PRO A 29 7.86 19.57 8.08
CA PRO A 29 7.56 18.21 8.52
C PRO A 29 6.40 17.55 7.76
N THR A 30 5.37 18.33 7.37
CA THR A 30 4.25 17.82 6.54
C THR A 30 4.64 17.58 5.08
N PHE A 31 5.79 18.09 4.64
CA PHE A 31 6.27 18.01 3.26
C PHE A 31 7.19 16.80 3.00
N ARG A 32 7.70 16.12 4.05
CA ARG A 32 8.58 14.94 3.91
C ARG A 32 7.92 13.77 3.19
N THR A 33 6.60 13.63 3.30
CA THR A 33 5.82 12.54 2.70
C THR A 33 5.23 12.90 1.33
N TYR A 34 5.03 14.18 1.02
CA TYR A 34 4.12 14.61 -0.07
C TYR A 34 4.80 15.19 -1.33
N ILE A 35 6.08 15.62 -1.27
CA ILE A 35 6.76 16.24 -2.42
C ILE A 35 7.33 15.24 -3.43
N PHE A 36 7.70 14.04 -2.97
CA PHE A 36 8.56 13.18 -3.76
C PHE A 36 7.88 12.44 -4.91
N ASP A 37 6.56 12.42 -4.94
CA ASP A 37 5.80 11.87 -6.06
C ASP A 37 5.74 12.82 -7.26
N ASN A 38 5.99 14.13 -7.05
CA ASN A 38 5.71 15.17 -8.05
C ASN A 38 6.75 16.32 -8.07
N LEU A 39 8.05 16.05 -7.87
CA LEU A 39 9.09 17.06 -8.15
C LEU A 39 9.01 17.58 -9.61
N ALA A 40 8.42 16.85 -10.55
CA ALA A 40 8.22 17.32 -11.92
C ALA A 40 7.11 18.38 -12.07
N GLU A 41 6.09 18.39 -11.21
CA GLU A 41 4.80 19.08 -11.50
C GLU A 41 4.47 20.29 -10.62
N ARG A 42 5.17 20.51 -9.48
CA ARG A 42 4.88 21.64 -8.60
C ARG A 42 5.80 22.85 -8.80
N GLU A 43 5.22 23.94 -9.28
CA GLU A 43 5.66 25.32 -9.03
C GLU A 43 4.93 25.83 -7.77
N ASP A 44 5.55 25.72 -6.60
CA ASP A 44 4.95 26.24 -5.37
C ASP A 44 5.26 27.73 -5.21
N GLY A 45 4.21 28.52 -4.98
CA GLY A 45 4.31 29.89 -4.47
C GLY A 45 4.89 29.92 -3.05
N LEU A 46 5.46 31.07 -2.68
CA LEU A 46 6.12 31.34 -1.39
C LEU A 46 5.28 30.86 -0.19
N LEU A 47 5.75 29.84 0.54
CA LEU A 47 5.13 29.41 1.78
C LEU A 47 5.38 30.48 2.88
N PRO A 48 4.35 31.01 3.56
CA PRO A 48 4.50 32.06 4.57
C PRO A 48 5.21 31.63 5.87
N ASN A 49 5.62 30.37 5.98
CA ASN A 49 5.95 29.72 7.25
C ASN A 49 7.47 29.47 7.50
N GLY A 50 8.34 29.97 6.61
CA GLY A 50 9.80 29.89 6.80
C GLY A 50 10.44 28.54 6.48
N TYR A 51 9.68 27.59 5.94
CA TYR A 51 10.19 26.30 5.46
C TYR A 51 10.55 26.34 3.96
N ALA A 52 11.47 25.46 3.55
CA ALA A 52 11.84 25.30 2.15
C ALA A 52 10.67 24.81 1.28
N THR A 53 10.51 25.41 0.10
CA THR A 53 9.58 24.95 -0.94
C THR A 53 10.17 23.79 -1.76
N ALA A 54 9.34 23.15 -2.60
CA ALA A 54 9.83 22.18 -3.59
C ALA A 54 10.88 22.79 -4.53
N SER A 55 10.72 24.06 -4.89
CA SER A 55 11.69 24.81 -5.70
C SER A 55 13.02 24.99 -4.96
N ASP A 56 12.98 25.37 -3.69
CA ASP A 56 14.20 25.51 -2.88
C ASP A 56 14.95 24.17 -2.75
N LEU A 57 14.22 23.07 -2.56
CA LEU A 57 14.80 21.73 -2.53
C LEU A 57 15.49 21.35 -3.85
N LYS A 58 14.87 21.69 -4.99
CA LYS A 58 15.50 21.48 -6.31
C LYS A 58 16.78 22.27 -6.46
N ILE A 59 16.77 23.53 -6.03
CA ILE A 59 17.92 24.41 -6.09
C ILE A 59 19.06 23.86 -5.21
N MET A 60 18.75 23.45 -3.97
CA MET A 60 19.72 22.82 -3.06
C MET A 60 20.30 21.53 -3.64
N ALA A 61 19.44 20.66 -4.17
CA ALA A 61 19.87 19.42 -4.79
C ALA A 61 20.78 19.66 -6.00
N ARG A 62 20.46 20.62 -6.88
CA ARG A 62 21.34 21.04 -7.99
C ARG A 62 22.68 21.55 -7.50
N ALA A 63 22.69 22.38 -6.44
CA ALA A 63 23.93 22.87 -5.85
C ALA A 63 24.82 21.73 -5.33
N ILE A 64 24.23 20.74 -4.64
CA ILE A 64 24.95 19.53 -4.19
C ILE A 64 25.50 18.73 -5.38
N ILE A 65 24.70 18.53 -6.44
CA ILE A 65 25.12 17.81 -7.64
C ILE A 65 26.31 18.50 -8.31
N SER A 66 26.29 19.84 -8.41
CA SER A 66 27.39 20.62 -9.00
C SER A 66 28.61 20.73 -8.08
N HIS A 67 28.41 20.79 -6.77
CA HIS A 67 29.45 21.05 -5.78
C HIS A 67 29.34 20.09 -4.57
N PRO A 68 29.72 18.80 -4.70
CA PRO A 68 29.46 17.82 -3.65
C PRO A 68 30.13 18.09 -2.29
N HIS A 69 31.22 18.85 -2.29
CA HIS A 69 31.92 19.29 -1.08
C HIS A 69 31.08 20.24 -0.20
N LEU A 70 29.98 20.80 -0.72
CA LEU A 70 28.97 21.50 0.08
C LEU A 70 28.43 20.63 1.21
N LEU A 71 28.32 19.31 1.01
CA LEU A 71 27.85 18.38 2.04
C LEU A 71 28.76 18.41 3.28
N ASP A 72 30.07 18.48 3.10
CA ASP A 72 31.02 18.54 4.22
C ASP A 72 31.02 19.91 4.91
N VAL A 73 30.76 20.98 4.16
CA VAL A 73 30.58 22.33 4.74
C VAL A 73 29.32 22.34 5.61
N TRP A 74 28.19 21.91 5.07
CA TRP A 74 26.91 21.92 5.79
C TRP A 74 26.87 20.95 6.96
N LYS A 75 27.51 19.76 6.87
CA LYS A 75 27.69 18.85 8.02
C LYS A 75 28.48 19.51 9.15
N ARG A 76 29.58 20.21 8.84
CA ARG A 76 30.37 20.91 9.87
C ARG A 76 29.61 22.05 10.54
N MET A 77 28.61 22.61 9.85
CA MET A 77 27.71 23.63 10.41
C MET A 77 26.52 23.01 11.20
N GLY A 78 26.40 21.68 11.25
CA GLY A 78 25.35 20.97 12.00
C GLY A 78 24.09 20.62 11.21
N TYR A 79 24.04 20.84 9.89
CA TYR A 79 22.84 20.64 9.06
C TYR A 79 22.62 19.18 8.61
N HIS A 80 22.78 18.23 9.53
CA HIS A 80 22.69 16.80 9.22
C HIS A 80 21.32 16.39 8.69
N GLU A 81 20.25 16.93 9.26
CA GLU A 81 18.86 16.59 8.91
C GLU A 81 18.49 17.08 7.51
N ILE A 82 18.86 18.32 7.17
CA ILE A 82 18.60 18.92 5.84
C ILE A 82 19.31 18.13 4.75
N ILE A 83 20.52 17.63 5.03
CA ILE A 83 21.26 16.79 4.09
C ILE A 83 20.57 15.45 3.87
N ALA A 84 20.09 14.81 4.94
CA ALA A 84 19.32 13.57 4.82
C ALA A 84 18.05 13.79 4.00
N ASP A 85 17.36 14.90 4.26
CA ASP A 85 16.16 15.34 3.54
C ASP A 85 16.41 15.64 2.06
N SER A 86 17.63 16.07 1.70
CA SER A 86 18.01 16.37 0.31
C SER A 86 18.37 15.14 -0.52
N GLU A 87 18.63 13.98 0.11
CA GLU A 87 19.10 12.77 -0.59
C GLU A 87 18.17 12.39 -1.73
N ASN A 88 16.88 12.27 -1.43
CA ASN A 88 15.93 11.81 -2.42
C ASN A 88 15.80 12.81 -3.59
N ALA A 89 15.79 14.11 -3.30
CA ALA A 89 15.75 15.15 -4.33
C ALA A 89 17.01 15.13 -5.22
N VAL A 90 18.20 14.93 -4.63
CA VAL A 90 19.47 14.82 -5.36
C VAL A 90 19.45 13.63 -6.31
N VAL A 91 18.99 12.47 -5.83
CA VAL A 91 18.93 11.24 -6.64
C VAL A 91 17.91 11.41 -7.78
N GLN A 92 16.70 11.85 -7.46
CA GLN A 92 15.63 12.07 -8.43
C GLN A 92 16.06 13.06 -9.52
N LEU A 93 16.63 14.21 -9.16
CA LEU A 93 17.09 15.20 -10.15
C LEU A 93 18.26 14.69 -10.99
N THR A 94 19.21 13.97 -10.39
CA THR A 94 20.32 13.37 -11.15
C THR A 94 19.81 12.43 -12.24
N LEU A 95 18.78 11.64 -11.94
CA LEU A 95 18.18 10.70 -12.90
C LEU A 95 17.27 11.39 -13.92
N LEU A 96 16.53 12.45 -13.53
CA LEU A 96 15.76 13.27 -14.46
C LEU A 96 16.65 13.99 -15.48
N ASP A 97 17.75 14.58 -15.00
CA ASP A 97 18.75 15.23 -15.86
C ASP A 97 19.38 14.20 -16.82
N LEU A 98 19.70 13.01 -16.34
CA LEU A 98 20.19 11.92 -17.19
C LEU A 98 19.15 11.55 -18.26
N CYS A 99 17.89 11.39 -17.86
CA CYS A 99 16.80 11.05 -18.78
C CYS A 99 16.59 12.11 -19.87
N SER A 100 16.77 13.38 -19.51
CA SER A 100 16.65 14.52 -20.43
C SER A 100 17.78 14.57 -21.48
N THR A 101 18.92 13.92 -21.23
CA THR A 101 20.03 13.86 -22.20
C THR A 101 19.82 12.80 -23.28
N GLY A 102 18.79 11.96 -23.16
CA GLY A 102 18.48 10.87 -24.11
C GLY A 102 19.38 9.63 -23.97
N VAL A 103 20.41 9.68 -23.14
CA VAL A 103 21.32 8.54 -22.90
C VAL A 103 20.95 7.89 -21.56
N PHE A 104 19.91 7.04 -21.58
CA PHE A 104 19.39 6.38 -20.38
C PHE A 104 19.58 4.86 -20.44
N SER A 105 20.79 4.40 -20.12
CA SER A 105 21.15 2.97 -20.06
C SER A 105 21.52 2.53 -18.63
N SER A 106 21.40 1.23 -18.34
CA SER A 106 21.80 0.65 -17.05
C SER A 106 23.21 1.08 -16.61
N GLN A 107 24.15 1.16 -17.55
CA GLN A 107 25.52 1.61 -17.27
C GLN A 107 25.56 3.08 -16.86
N THR A 108 24.93 3.97 -17.62
CA THR A 108 24.92 5.40 -17.29
C THR A 108 24.18 5.70 -15.98
N VAL A 109 23.10 4.97 -15.69
CA VAL A 109 22.38 5.03 -14.42
C VAL A 109 23.30 4.58 -13.29
N ALA A 110 23.94 3.41 -13.42
CA ALA A 110 24.88 2.90 -12.42
C ALA A 110 26.04 3.87 -12.16
N GLU A 111 26.64 4.45 -13.20
CA GLU A 111 27.72 5.43 -13.07
C GLU A 111 27.29 6.66 -12.27
N LYS A 112 26.08 7.18 -12.52
CA LYS A 112 25.54 8.33 -11.77
C LYS A 112 25.24 7.96 -10.32
N LEU A 113 24.58 6.82 -10.08
CA LEU A 113 24.26 6.35 -8.73
C LEU A 113 25.52 6.04 -7.91
N CYS A 114 26.55 5.44 -8.51
CA CYS A 114 27.85 5.21 -7.86
C CYS A 114 28.55 6.52 -7.47
N LYS A 115 28.44 7.57 -8.29
CA LYS A 115 28.93 8.92 -7.94
C LYS A 115 28.16 9.51 -6.77
N LEU A 116 26.85 9.29 -6.67
CA LEU A 116 26.07 9.72 -5.51
C LEU A 116 26.46 8.95 -4.24
N ARG A 117 26.75 7.64 -4.34
CA ARG A 117 27.28 6.86 -3.22
C ARG A 117 28.64 7.33 -2.76
N SER A 118 29.54 7.72 -3.67
CA SER A 118 30.88 8.19 -3.29
C SER A 118 30.85 9.50 -2.49
N ILE A 119 29.79 10.30 -2.66
CA ILE A 119 29.54 11.52 -1.86
C ILE A 119 28.67 11.25 -0.61
N ARG A 120 28.56 9.97 -0.22
CA ARG A 120 27.89 9.46 0.99
C ARG A 120 26.36 9.55 0.99
N PHE A 121 25.71 9.46 -0.16
CA PHE A 121 24.27 9.17 -0.22
C PHE A 121 24.04 7.64 -0.24
N PRO A 122 23.37 7.07 0.77
CA PRO A 122 23.21 5.62 0.93
C PRO A 122 22.34 4.93 -0.14
N LEU A 123 21.51 5.66 -0.90
CA LEU A 123 20.53 5.13 -1.84
C LEU A 123 19.58 4.14 -1.15
N THR A 124 18.88 4.59 -0.11
CA THR A 124 17.98 3.76 0.70
C THR A 124 16.83 3.15 -0.12
N ASP A 125 16.19 2.14 0.44
CA ASP A 125 15.05 1.42 -0.16
C ASP A 125 13.94 2.41 -0.56
N THR A 126 13.66 3.36 0.33
CA THR A 126 12.72 4.47 0.11
C THR A 126 13.11 5.37 -1.07
N VAL A 127 14.40 5.65 -1.26
CA VAL A 127 14.89 6.42 -2.42
C VAL A 127 14.64 5.66 -3.73
N ILE A 128 14.85 4.35 -3.73
CA ILE A 128 14.61 3.51 -4.91
C ILE A 128 13.11 3.53 -5.25
N GLY A 129 12.24 3.30 -4.26
CA GLY A 129 10.78 3.38 -4.46
C GLY A 129 10.31 4.74 -4.95
N ASN A 130 10.84 5.83 -4.38
CA ASN A 130 10.52 7.20 -4.81
C ASN A 130 10.98 7.50 -6.24
N VAL A 131 12.08 6.90 -6.70
CA VAL A 131 12.51 7.00 -8.09
C VAL A 131 11.57 6.23 -9.02
N LEU A 132 11.09 5.05 -8.63
CA LEU A 132 10.11 4.31 -9.43
C LEU A 132 8.80 5.08 -9.57
N LEU A 133 8.31 5.69 -8.48
CA LEU A 133 7.11 6.53 -8.49
C LEU A 133 7.29 7.77 -9.36
N LEU A 134 8.48 8.37 -9.35
CA LEU A 134 8.81 9.51 -10.22
C LEU A 134 8.74 9.12 -11.72
N PHE A 135 9.20 7.92 -12.07
CA PHE A 135 9.21 7.44 -13.44
C PHE A 135 8.00 6.58 -13.81
N ARG A 136 6.94 6.55 -12.98
CA ARG A 136 5.79 5.63 -13.10
C ARG A 136 5.20 5.52 -14.52
N GLN A 137 5.01 6.65 -15.20
CA GLN A 137 4.46 6.71 -16.56
C GLN A 137 5.44 6.27 -17.66
N ARG A 138 6.72 6.08 -17.34
CA ARG A 138 7.82 5.77 -18.27
C ARG A 138 8.55 4.49 -17.90
N LEU A 139 8.04 3.71 -16.94
CA LEU A 139 8.71 2.49 -16.47
C LEU A 139 8.87 1.44 -17.58
N SER A 140 8.00 1.43 -18.59
CA SER A 140 8.17 0.62 -19.80
C SER A 140 9.49 0.88 -20.51
N ASP A 141 9.94 2.13 -20.51
CA ASP A 141 11.10 2.59 -21.28
C ASP A 141 12.37 2.60 -20.44
N VAL A 142 12.25 3.06 -19.19
CA VAL A 142 13.42 3.32 -18.32
C VAL A 142 13.55 2.32 -17.17
N GLY A 143 12.51 1.56 -16.84
CA GLY A 143 12.45 0.76 -15.62
C GLY A 143 13.53 -0.31 -15.55
N LYS A 144 13.82 -1.01 -16.67
CA LYS A 144 14.90 -2.01 -16.72
C LYS A 144 16.27 -1.38 -16.44
N SER A 145 16.54 -0.22 -17.05
CA SER A 145 17.78 0.54 -16.83
C SER A 145 17.89 1.02 -15.38
N LEU A 146 16.77 1.41 -14.76
CA LEU A 146 16.71 1.78 -13.34
C LEU A 146 17.05 0.60 -12.43
N ILE A 147 16.36 -0.53 -12.57
CA ILE A 147 16.57 -1.72 -11.72
C ILE A 147 18.01 -2.25 -11.87
N ASP A 148 18.50 -2.38 -13.09
CA ASP A 148 19.87 -2.84 -13.36
C ASP A 148 20.92 -1.85 -12.83
N GLY A 149 20.64 -0.56 -12.97
CA GLY A 149 21.47 0.52 -12.45
C GLY A 149 21.57 0.51 -10.93
N PHE A 150 20.43 0.36 -10.22
CA PHE A 150 20.41 0.24 -8.76
C PHE A 150 21.06 -1.06 -8.27
N SER A 151 20.82 -2.18 -8.94
CA SER A 151 21.48 -3.46 -8.65
C SER A 151 23.01 -3.32 -8.70
N THR A 152 23.53 -2.70 -9.76
CA THR A 152 24.97 -2.42 -9.91
C THR A 152 25.46 -1.45 -8.84
N ALA A 153 24.74 -0.34 -8.64
CA ALA A 153 25.15 0.72 -7.73
C ALA A 153 25.13 0.27 -6.28
N ARG A 154 24.21 -0.61 -5.87
CA ARG A 154 24.10 -1.17 -4.51
C ARG A 154 24.95 -2.43 -4.31
N ASN A 155 25.51 -3.01 -5.38
CA ASN A 155 26.16 -4.32 -5.36
C ASN A 155 25.24 -5.42 -4.81
N MET A 156 24.02 -5.49 -5.35
CA MET A 156 22.97 -6.44 -4.96
C MET A 156 22.42 -7.14 -6.20
N CYS A 157 21.82 -8.33 -6.06
CA CYS A 157 21.20 -8.96 -7.21
C CYS A 157 19.87 -8.26 -7.56
N LYS A 158 19.41 -8.43 -8.81
CA LYS A 158 18.16 -7.77 -9.28
C LYS A 158 16.95 -8.20 -8.47
N ALA A 159 16.88 -9.48 -8.09
CA ALA A 159 15.78 -10.01 -7.29
C ALA A 159 15.68 -9.31 -5.93
N ASP A 160 16.82 -9.05 -5.26
CA ASP A 160 16.83 -8.32 -3.98
C ASP A 160 16.33 -6.88 -4.16
N VAL A 161 16.73 -6.19 -5.24
CA VAL A 161 16.27 -4.83 -5.54
C VAL A 161 14.77 -4.82 -5.78
N LEU A 162 14.24 -5.76 -6.56
CA LEU A 162 12.80 -5.87 -6.82
C LEU A 162 12.01 -6.17 -5.54
N GLU A 163 12.53 -7.05 -4.68
CA GLU A 163 11.91 -7.38 -3.38
C GLU A 163 11.88 -6.16 -2.45
N MET A 164 12.97 -5.39 -2.39
CA MET A 164 13.00 -4.13 -1.62
C MET A 164 11.98 -3.13 -2.16
N CYS A 165 11.90 -2.97 -3.49
CA CYS A 165 10.93 -2.08 -4.12
C CYS A 165 9.49 -2.53 -3.82
N LEU A 166 9.22 -3.83 -3.87
CA LEU A 166 7.90 -4.38 -3.57
C LEU A 166 7.49 -4.08 -2.13
N ILE A 167 8.37 -4.38 -1.17
CA ILE A 167 8.13 -4.12 0.24
C ILE A 167 7.90 -2.64 0.48
N ASP A 168 8.78 -1.79 -0.05
CA ASP A 168 8.70 -0.35 0.14
C ASP A 168 7.45 0.25 -0.52
N LEU A 169 7.06 -0.16 -1.73
CA LEU A 169 5.82 0.30 -2.39
C LEU A 169 4.55 -0.19 -1.69
N LEU A 170 4.62 -1.32 -1.01
CA LEU A 170 3.55 -1.84 -0.15
C LEU A 170 3.63 -1.30 1.28
N ASP A 171 4.49 -0.33 1.58
CA ASP A 171 4.50 0.30 2.89
C ASP A 171 3.19 1.08 3.10
N PRO A 172 2.39 0.75 4.14
CA PRO A 172 1.13 1.44 4.45
C PRO A 172 1.27 2.96 4.58
N SER A 173 2.42 3.44 5.05
CA SER A 173 2.68 4.87 5.24
C SER A 173 2.81 5.67 3.95
N ARG A 174 2.97 4.99 2.80
CA ARG A 174 3.05 5.65 1.49
C ARG A 174 1.71 6.14 0.95
N HIS A 175 0.60 5.54 1.39
CA HIS A 175 -0.74 5.84 0.86
C HIS A 175 -0.77 5.91 -0.67
N LEU A 176 -0.26 4.85 -1.33
CA LEU A 176 -0.07 4.80 -2.78
C LEU A 176 -1.34 5.23 -3.52
N GLU A 177 -1.25 6.26 -4.38
CA GLU A 177 -2.41 6.77 -5.15
C GLU A 177 -2.55 6.12 -6.53
N GLN A 178 -1.45 5.63 -7.08
CA GLN A 178 -1.37 5.08 -8.44
C GLN A 178 -0.63 3.74 -8.43
N ILE A 179 -1.13 2.79 -9.22
CA ILE A 179 -0.66 1.41 -9.17
C ILE A 179 0.49 1.13 -10.13
N ASP A 180 0.79 2.01 -11.08
CA ASP A 180 1.68 1.74 -12.21
C ASP A 180 3.07 1.24 -11.77
N ALA A 181 3.64 1.84 -10.73
CA ALA A 181 4.94 1.43 -10.20
C ALA A 181 4.88 0.07 -9.50
N LEU A 182 3.84 -0.18 -8.70
CA LEU A 182 3.65 -1.46 -8.03
C LEU A 182 3.38 -2.58 -9.05
N ASP A 183 2.52 -2.30 -10.03
CA ASP A 183 2.20 -3.23 -11.11
C ASP A 183 3.44 -3.60 -11.93
N TYR A 184 4.24 -2.60 -12.30
CA TYR A 184 5.51 -2.81 -12.98
C TYR A 184 6.44 -3.73 -12.18
N ILE A 185 6.62 -3.48 -10.88
CA ILE A 185 7.48 -4.31 -10.03
C ILE A 185 6.96 -5.74 -9.92
N ILE A 186 5.66 -5.92 -9.69
CA ILE A 186 5.07 -7.27 -9.61
C ILE A 186 5.24 -8.03 -10.93
N SER A 187 5.15 -7.34 -12.08
CA SER A 187 5.35 -7.97 -13.40
C SER A 187 6.76 -8.51 -13.65
N LEU A 188 7.75 -8.05 -12.87
CA LEU A 188 9.16 -8.44 -13.00
C LEU A 188 9.60 -9.50 -11.98
N ILE A 189 8.76 -9.82 -11.00
CA ILE A 189 9.11 -10.72 -9.92
C ILE A 189 8.63 -12.15 -10.24
N ASP A 190 9.51 -13.12 -9.97
CA ASP A 190 9.15 -14.53 -10.00
C ASP A 190 8.25 -14.89 -8.81
N ASP A 191 7.20 -15.67 -9.08
CA ASP A 191 6.19 -16.07 -8.08
C ASP A 191 5.56 -14.85 -7.36
N PRO A 192 4.87 -13.96 -8.12
CA PRO A 192 4.45 -12.65 -7.63
C PRO A 192 3.49 -12.74 -6.44
N GLU A 193 2.60 -13.72 -6.42
CA GLU A 193 1.62 -13.91 -5.35
C GLU A 193 2.29 -14.19 -4.00
N LYS A 194 3.23 -15.14 -3.97
CA LYS A 194 3.99 -15.48 -2.75
C LYS A 194 4.80 -14.29 -2.24
N ARG A 195 5.43 -13.55 -3.16
CA ARG A 195 6.28 -12.39 -2.81
C ARG A 195 5.45 -11.22 -2.29
N VAL A 196 4.30 -10.95 -2.90
CA VAL A 196 3.33 -9.96 -2.41
C VAL A 196 2.82 -10.34 -1.02
N LEU A 197 2.42 -11.59 -0.82
CA LEU A 197 1.96 -12.05 0.50
C LEU A 197 3.03 -11.83 1.57
N SER A 198 4.27 -12.24 1.29
CA SER A 198 5.39 -12.05 2.23
C SER A 198 5.67 -10.57 2.52
N ALA A 199 5.52 -9.69 1.54
CA ALA A 199 5.67 -8.25 1.72
C ALA A 199 4.55 -7.67 2.60
N LEU A 200 3.29 -8.06 2.39
CA LEU A 200 2.15 -7.65 3.22
C LEU A 200 2.31 -8.15 4.67
N GLU A 201 2.72 -9.41 4.85
CA GLU A 201 2.97 -10.02 6.16
C GLU A 201 4.06 -9.29 6.95
N LYS A 202 5.06 -8.70 6.29
CA LYS A 202 6.10 -7.90 6.95
C LYS A 202 5.51 -6.73 7.75
N TYR A 203 4.41 -6.16 7.28
CA TYR A 203 3.72 -5.08 7.98
C TYR A 203 2.69 -5.60 9.00
N ASN A 204 2.33 -6.89 8.95
CA ASN A 204 1.37 -7.59 9.81
C ASN A 204 -0.03 -6.97 9.90
N ILE A 205 -1.06 -7.77 9.67
CA ILE A 205 -2.40 -7.51 10.21
C ILE A 205 -2.40 -8.07 11.63
N VAL A 206 -2.33 -7.21 12.64
CA VAL A 206 -2.30 -7.64 14.05
C VAL A 206 -3.73 -7.77 14.57
N GLU A 207 -4.08 -8.95 15.08
CA GLU A 207 -5.31 -9.19 15.83
C GLU A 207 -5.10 -8.81 17.30
N GLY A 208 -5.72 -7.73 17.80
CA GLY A 208 -5.73 -7.50 19.25
C GLY A 208 -6.16 -6.12 19.74
N GLU A 209 -7.10 -6.13 20.68
CA GLU A 209 -7.70 -5.02 21.44
C GLU A 209 -6.76 -4.28 22.42
N ASN A 210 -5.44 -4.49 22.37
CA ASN A 210 -4.54 -4.08 23.47
C ASN A 210 -3.76 -2.77 23.25
N ASP A 211 -3.99 -2.05 22.16
CA ASP A 211 -3.43 -0.70 22.02
C ASP A 211 -4.46 0.29 21.42
N PRO A 212 -5.20 1.04 22.25
CA PRO A 212 -6.14 2.06 21.78
C PRO A 212 -5.45 3.22 21.05
N SER A 213 -4.11 3.27 21.01
CA SER A 213 -3.35 4.36 20.40
C SER A 213 -2.83 4.07 18.98
N ARG A 214 -3.09 2.89 18.39
CA ARG A 214 -2.56 2.54 17.05
C ARG A 214 -3.61 1.93 16.12
N SER A 215 -3.92 2.67 15.05
CA SER A 215 -4.09 2.24 13.64
C SER A 215 -5.13 1.18 13.20
N HIS A 216 -5.85 0.45 14.05
CA HIS A 216 -6.67 -0.69 13.57
C HIS A 216 -8.10 -0.36 13.16
N ARG A 217 -8.57 0.88 13.35
CA ARG A 217 -9.95 1.25 12.97
C ARG A 217 -10.19 1.36 11.47
N PHE A 218 -9.14 1.45 10.67
CA PHE A 218 -9.27 1.75 9.25
C PHE A 218 -8.37 0.82 8.44
N LEU A 219 -8.71 0.69 7.15
CA LEU A 219 -7.89 -0.03 6.19
C LEU A 219 -6.46 0.50 6.20
N LYS A 220 -5.51 -0.41 6.26
CA LYS A 220 -4.08 -0.08 6.37
C LYS A 220 -3.52 0.42 5.05
N TYR A 221 -3.96 -0.17 3.95
CA TYR A 221 -3.50 0.18 2.60
C TYR A 221 -4.48 1.14 1.92
N SER A 222 -4.04 1.83 0.87
CA SER A 222 -4.95 2.62 0.04
C SER A 222 -5.87 1.71 -0.77
N LEU A 223 -7.06 2.22 -1.14
CA LEU A 223 -8.05 1.44 -1.91
C LEU A 223 -7.51 0.88 -3.23
N VAL A 224 -6.58 1.59 -3.87
CA VAL A 224 -5.96 1.13 -5.13
C VAL A 224 -5.13 -0.14 -4.92
N VAL A 225 -4.54 -0.35 -3.74
CA VAL A 225 -3.78 -1.56 -3.43
C VAL A 225 -4.74 -2.74 -3.31
N TYR A 226 -5.80 -2.62 -2.50
CA TYR A 226 -6.79 -3.69 -2.36
C TYR A 226 -7.40 -4.11 -3.71
N ARG A 227 -7.85 -3.13 -4.49
CA ARG A 227 -8.38 -3.34 -5.86
C ARG A 227 -7.41 -4.09 -6.74
N HIS A 228 -6.15 -3.69 -6.72
CA HIS A 228 -5.13 -4.33 -7.54
C HIS A 228 -4.91 -5.79 -7.16
N MET A 229 -4.97 -6.12 -5.87
CA MET A 229 -4.73 -7.49 -5.42
C MET A 229 -5.80 -8.48 -5.86
N LEU A 230 -7.04 -8.04 -6.15
CA LEU A 230 -8.10 -8.91 -6.68
C LEU A 230 -7.69 -9.63 -7.97
N ARG A 231 -6.73 -9.10 -8.74
CA ARG A 231 -6.21 -9.75 -9.95
C ARG A 231 -5.58 -11.12 -9.72
N PHE A 232 -5.13 -11.42 -8.49
CA PHE A 232 -4.59 -12.73 -8.14
C PHE A 232 -5.70 -13.80 -8.04
N GLY A 233 -6.96 -13.38 -8.01
CA GLY A 233 -8.13 -14.25 -7.95
C GLY A 233 -8.65 -14.44 -6.53
N ALA A 234 -9.94 -14.76 -6.43
CA ALA A 234 -10.68 -14.78 -5.17
C ALA A 234 -10.10 -15.72 -4.09
N LYS A 235 -9.51 -16.84 -4.53
CA LYS A 235 -8.93 -17.90 -3.68
C LYS A 235 -7.43 -17.72 -3.47
N SER A 236 -6.89 -16.58 -3.87
CA SER A 236 -5.48 -16.23 -3.66
C SER A 236 -5.22 -16.02 -2.18
N PRO A 237 -4.14 -16.58 -1.61
CA PRO A 237 -3.71 -16.25 -0.25
C PRO A 237 -3.51 -14.75 -0.01
N VAL A 238 -3.13 -13.97 -1.03
CA VAL A 238 -3.00 -12.50 -0.93
C VAL A 238 -4.37 -11.85 -0.72
N VAL A 239 -5.36 -12.28 -1.51
CA VAL A 239 -6.71 -11.72 -1.47
C VAL A 239 -7.42 -12.15 -0.18
N GLU A 240 -7.27 -13.41 0.23
CA GLU A 240 -7.76 -13.91 1.52
C GLU A 240 -7.13 -13.15 2.70
N TYR A 241 -5.82 -12.89 2.66
CA TYR A 241 -5.13 -12.11 3.67
C TYR A 241 -5.72 -10.70 3.83
N LEU A 242 -5.96 -10.00 2.71
CA LEU A 242 -6.56 -8.67 2.73
C LEU A 242 -8.04 -8.68 3.10
N MET A 243 -8.79 -9.72 2.70
CA MET A 243 -10.17 -9.91 3.13
C MET A 243 -10.28 -10.02 4.64
N ARG A 244 -9.36 -10.77 5.27
CA ARG A 244 -9.28 -10.85 6.73
C ARG A 244 -9.15 -9.45 7.37
N GLU A 245 -8.33 -8.58 6.80
CA GLU A 245 -8.22 -7.19 7.27
C GLU A 245 -9.52 -6.41 7.13
N ILE A 246 -10.14 -6.46 5.94
CA ILE A 246 -11.40 -5.77 5.65
C ILE A 246 -12.45 -6.19 6.69
N LEU A 247 -12.58 -7.49 6.92
CA LEU A 247 -13.51 -8.06 7.90
C LEU A 247 -13.19 -7.59 9.32
N MET A 248 -11.92 -7.61 9.74
CA MET A 248 -11.50 -7.11 11.05
C MET A 248 -11.86 -5.63 11.23
N VAL A 249 -11.58 -4.78 10.25
CA VAL A 249 -11.91 -3.35 10.28
C VAL A 249 -13.42 -3.16 10.47
N HIS A 250 -14.27 -3.90 9.76
CA HIS A 250 -15.72 -3.81 9.92
C HIS A 250 -16.24 -4.28 11.29
N THR A 251 -15.55 -5.22 11.94
CA THR A 251 -15.92 -5.64 13.30
C THR A 251 -15.61 -4.59 14.36
N GLN A 252 -14.66 -3.69 14.08
CA GLN A 252 -14.20 -2.65 15.02
C GLN A 252 -14.80 -1.27 14.75
N LEU A 253 -15.22 -1.00 13.51
CA LEU A 253 -15.84 0.27 13.13
C LEU A 253 -17.22 0.45 13.79
N VAL A 254 -17.51 1.67 14.19
CA VAL A 254 -18.81 2.12 14.71
C VAL A 254 -19.32 3.24 13.80
N ASP A 255 -20.64 3.37 13.63
CA ASP A 255 -21.24 4.38 12.73
C ASP A 255 -20.92 5.84 13.10
N THR A 256 -20.31 6.09 14.27
CA THR A 256 -19.80 7.40 14.71
C THR A 256 -18.38 7.69 14.24
N ASP A 257 -17.71 6.74 13.58
CA ASP A 257 -16.36 6.93 13.04
C ASP A 257 -16.38 7.81 11.77
N ASP A 258 -15.19 8.16 11.28
CA ASP A 258 -14.97 8.98 10.10
C ASP A 258 -15.75 8.45 8.88
N ALA A 259 -16.74 9.23 8.41
CA ALA A 259 -17.67 8.83 7.37
C ALA A 259 -16.99 8.49 6.04
N ASP A 260 -15.89 9.17 5.70
CA ASP A 260 -15.16 8.89 4.47
C ASP A 260 -14.44 7.54 4.57
N LYS A 261 -13.83 7.25 5.73
CA LYS A 261 -13.14 5.97 5.95
C LYS A 261 -14.11 4.80 6.10
N LEU A 262 -15.29 5.05 6.67
CA LEU A 262 -16.37 4.08 6.72
C LEU A 262 -16.83 3.71 5.30
N ARG A 263 -17.03 4.72 4.45
CA ARG A 263 -17.38 4.53 3.04
C ARG A 263 -16.31 3.76 2.28
N ASP A 264 -15.04 4.05 2.53
CA ASP A 264 -13.92 3.35 1.88
C ASP A 264 -13.87 1.87 2.28
N ALA A 265 -14.05 1.57 3.57
CA ALA A 265 -14.19 0.19 4.06
C ALA A 265 -15.39 -0.52 3.43
N ASP A 266 -16.55 0.15 3.39
CA ASP A 266 -17.77 -0.39 2.80
C ASP A 266 -17.61 -0.70 1.31
N ASN A 267 -17.00 0.22 0.55
CA ASN A 267 -16.77 0.04 -0.88
C ASN A 267 -15.84 -1.14 -1.15
N ILE A 268 -14.76 -1.28 -0.39
CA ILE A 268 -13.83 -2.38 -0.64
C ILE A 268 -14.40 -3.74 -0.23
N LEU A 269 -15.23 -3.78 0.82
CA LEU A 269 -15.98 -4.98 1.17
C LEU A 269 -16.91 -5.41 0.03
N ASP A 270 -17.64 -4.47 -0.57
CA ASP A 270 -18.53 -4.78 -1.71
C ASP A 270 -17.75 -5.32 -2.90
N GLU A 271 -16.59 -4.74 -3.21
CA GLU A 271 -15.74 -5.19 -4.32
C GLU A 271 -15.18 -6.60 -4.07
N TYR A 272 -14.73 -6.91 -2.86
CA TYR A 272 -14.25 -8.24 -2.49
C TYR A 272 -15.38 -9.26 -2.44
N TYR A 273 -16.54 -8.85 -1.93
CA TYR A 273 -17.73 -9.69 -1.89
C TYR A 273 -18.23 -10.03 -3.31
N ALA A 274 -18.30 -9.03 -4.19
CA ALA A 274 -18.68 -9.22 -5.60
C ALA A 274 -17.67 -10.06 -6.40
N ALA A 275 -16.43 -10.14 -5.94
CA ALA A 275 -15.38 -10.99 -6.51
C ALA A 275 -15.38 -12.43 -5.94
N ASP A 276 -16.40 -12.81 -5.17
CA ASP A 276 -16.54 -14.13 -4.52
C ASP A 276 -15.36 -14.50 -3.60
N VAL A 277 -14.76 -13.50 -2.95
CA VAL A 277 -13.68 -13.73 -1.97
C VAL A 277 -14.24 -14.39 -0.72
N PRO A 278 -13.69 -15.53 -0.25
CA PRO A 278 -14.26 -16.26 0.86
C PRO A 278 -14.08 -15.51 2.19
N PHE A 279 -15.09 -15.60 3.05
CA PHE A 279 -15.01 -15.10 4.40
C PHE A 279 -14.11 -15.99 5.25
N ASP A 280 -13.22 -15.37 6.03
CA ASP A 280 -12.38 -16.09 6.98
C ASP A 280 -13.20 -16.54 8.19
N ARG A 281 -13.46 -17.84 8.27
CA ARG A 281 -14.19 -18.49 9.37
C ARG A 281 -13.51 -18.28 10.73
N SER A 282 -12.19 -18.09 10.77
CA SER A 282 -11.49 -17.86 12.04
C SER A 282 -11.92 -16.55 12.71
N LEU A 283 -12.43 -15.58 11.94
CA LEU A 283 -12.97 -14.32 12.44
C LEU A 283 -14.44 -14.41 12.89
N PHE A 284 -15.09 -15.57 12.76
CA PHE A 284 -16.50 -15.73 13.12
C PHE A 284 -16.87 -15.24 14.54
N PRO A 285 -16.04 -15.46 15.58
CA PRO A 285 -16.30 -14.91 16.91
C PRO A 285 -16.35 -13.37 16.96
N LEU A 286 -15.66 -12.69 16.03
CA LEU A 286 -15.70 -11.23 15.93
C LEU A 286 -16.99 -10.75 15.24
N PHE A 287 -17.52 -11.50 14.27
CA PHE A 287 -18.78 -11.17 13.61
C PHE A 287 -19.94 -11.15 14.61
N ALA A 288 -19.92 -12.06 15.59
CA ALA A 288 -20.94 -12.13 16.64
C ALA A 288 -21.03 -10.85 17.48
N LYS A 289 -19.92 -10.10 17.59
CA LYS A 289 -19.83 -8.82 18.31
C LYS A 289 -19.97 -7.60 17.41
N CYS A 290 -20.04 -7.79 16.09
CA CYS A 290 -20.08 -6.70 15.13
C CYS A 290 -21.35 -5.86 15.35
N LEU A 291 -21.20 -4.53 15.38
CA LEU A 291 -22.33 -3.61 15.51
C LEU A 291 -22.92 -3.23 14.15
N ARG A 292 -22.13 -3.36 13.08
CA ARG A 292 -22.51 -2.89 11.75
C ARG A 292 -23.36 -3.92 11.01
N ALA A 293 -24.52 -3.45 10.57
CA ALA A 293 -25.47 -4.16 9.71
C ALA A 293 -24.82 -4.84 8.51
N LYS A 294 -24.02 -4.06 7.76
CA LYS A 294 -23.50 -4.45 6.45
C LYS A 294 -22.76 -5.77 6.45
N LEU A 295 -21.82 -5.94 7.40
CA LEU A 295 -21.02 -7.16 7.50
C LEU A 295 -21.89 -8.39 7.81
N ILE A 296 -22.85 -8.22 8.72
CA ILE A 296 -23.80 -9.26 9.14
C ILE A 296 -24.66 -9.69 7.95
N ASP A 297 -25.17 -8.72 7.18
CA ASP A 297 -26.00 -8.97 5.99
C ASP A 297 -25.21 -9.66 4.88
N CYS A 298 -24.00 -9.18 4.56
CA CYS A 298 -23.13 -9.85 3.57
C CYS A 298 -22.87 -11.33 3.94
N LEU A 299 -22.76 -11.64 5.24
CA LEU A 299 -22.53 -12.99 5.70
C LEU A 299 -23.79 -13.88 5.57
N PHE A 300 -24.91 -13.46 6.16
CA PHE A 300 -26.10 -14.32 6.29
C PHE A 300 -27.10 -14.22 5.15
N GLU A 301 -27.15 -13.10 4.44
CA GLU A 301 -28.06 -12.90 3.30
C GLU A 301 -27.35 -13.19 1.97
N GLY A 302 -26.04 -13.34 2.00
CA GLY A 302 -25.20 -13.47 0.82
C GLY A 302 -24.27 -14.68 0.83
N TYR A 303 -23.14 -14.57 1.52
CA TYR A 303 -22.07 -15.57 1.48
C TYR A 303 -22.52 -16.97 1.94
N LEU A 304 -23.17 -17.06 3.11
CA LEU A 304 -23.62 -18.35 3.65
C LEU A 304 -24.72 -18.99 2.78
N PRO A 305 -25.78 -18.28 2.36
CA PRO A 305 -26.72 -18.83 1.38
C PRO A 305 -26.02 -19.40 0.15
N ASN A 306 -25.15 -18.63 -0.52
CA ASN A 306 -24.43 -19.08 -1.72
C ASN A 306 -23.57 -20.33 -1.45
N LEU A 307 -22.91 -20.38 -0.29
CA LEU A 307 -22.11 -21.55 0.11
C LEU A 307 -22.98 -22.80 0.30
N PHE A 308 -24.25 -22.65 0.69
CA PHE A 308 -25.19 -23.73 0.97
C PHE A 308 -26.16 -23.99 -0.21
N GLU A 309 -26.20 -23.15 -1.25
CA GLU A 309 -27.08 -23.30 -2.41
C GLU A 309 -26.88 -24.60 -3.19
N SER A 310 -25.72 -25.28 -3.06
CA SER A 310 -25.53 -26.63 -3.58
C SER A 310 -26.41 -27.71 -2.89
N GLU A 311 -27.03 -27.40 -1.76
CA GLU A 311 -27.97 -28.27 -1.04
C GLU A 311 -29.43 -27.78 -1.13
N VAL A 312 -29.67 -26.53 -1.56
CA VAL A 312 -31.01 -25.88 -1.55
C VAL A 312 -31.71 -25.92 -2.93
N GLN A 313 -30.99 -26.19 -4.04
CA GLN A 313 -31.63 -26.31 -5.37
C GLN A 313 -32.52 -27.55 -5.57
N ASN A 314 -32.75 -28.36 -4.53
CA ASN A 314 -33.80 -29.39 -4.53
C ASN A 314 -35.09 -28.93 -3.84
N GLN A 315 -35.58 -27.73 -4.13
CA GLN A 315 -36.99 -27.42 -4.47
C GLN A 315 -37.27 -25.91 -4.40
N GLN A 316 -37.54 -25.33 -5.58
CA GLN A 316 -38.22 -24.04 -5.80
C GLN A 316 -37.52 -22.76 -5.33
N PHE A 317 -36.73 -22.14 -6.21
CA PHE A 317 -36.90 -20.72 -6.55
C PHE A 317 -36.46 -20.49 -8.00
N MET A 318 -37.32 -19.82 -8.77
CA MET A 318 -37.11 -19.43 -10.17
C MET A 318 -36.55 -18.01 -10.21
N ILE A 319 -35.45 -17.86 -10.96
CA ILE A 319 -34.99 -16.66 -11.69
C ILE A 319 -34.23 -15.60 -10.87
N PHE A 320 -32.90 -15.61 -10.96
CA PHE A 320 -32.14 -14.69 -11.82
C PHE A 320 -30.95 -15.45 -12.41
N GLN A 321 -30.79 -15.41 -13.73
CA GLN A 321 -29.64 -16.01 -14.43
C GLN A 321 -28.49 -15.01 -14.47
N THR A 322 -27.33 -15.44 -13.99
CA THR A 322 -26.01 -14.98 -14.46
C THR A 322 -25.07 -16.20 -14.55
N PRO A 323 -24.10 -16.18 -15.47
CA PRO A 323 -23.64 -17.38 -16.16
C PRO A 323 -22.63 -18.21 -15.37
N GLU A 324 -22.69 -19.52 -15.62
CA GLU A 324 -21.79 -20.57 -15.14
C GLU A 324 -20.31 -20.15 -15.22
N VAL A 325 -19.61 -20.24 -14.08
CA VAL A 325 -18.16 -20.42 -14.03
C VAL A 325 -17.87 -21.70 -13.27
N ASP A 326 -17.40 -22.66 -14.04
CA ASP A 326 -17.06 -24.02 -13.68
C ASP A 326 -15.77 -24.02 -12.82
N VAL A 327 -15.90 -24.12 -11.49
CA VAL A 327 -14.81 -24.52 -10.59
C VAL A 327 -15.37 -25.43 -9.50
N LEU A 328 -15.52 -26.71 -9.84
CA LEU A 328 -15.77 -27.80 -8.91
C LEU A 328 -14.65 -27.87 -7.85
N THR A 329 -14.80 -27.16 -6.74
CA THR A 329 -14.26 -27.66 -5.46
C THR A 329 -14.91 -29.01 -5.23
N SER A 330 -14.13 -30.05 -4.94
CA SER A 330 -14.68 -31.39 -4.74
C SER A 330 -15.84 -31.32 -3.76
N SER A 331 -17.01 -31.87 -4.13
CA SER A 331 -18.25 -31.81 -3.33
C SER A 331 -18.04 -32.11 -1.83
N THR A 332 -17.06 -32.97 -1.52
CA THR A 332 -16.61 -33.31 -0.16
C THR A 332 -16.00 -32.13 0.62
N GLN A 333 -15.22 -31.26 -0.02
CA GLN A 333 -14.61 -30.09 0.62
C GLN A 333 -15.66 -29.03 0.98
N THR A 334 -16.61 -28.78 0.08
CA THR A 334 -17.73 -27.85 0.31
C THR A 334 -18.58 -28.33 1.48
N LYS A 335 -18.95 -29.63 1.53
CA LYS A 335 -19.70 -30.21 2.65
C LYS A 335 -18.99 -30.10 3.99
N LYS A 336 -17.68 -30.37 4.01
CA LYS A 336 -16.88 -30.21 5.22
C LYS A 336 -16.87 -28.75 5.69
N LEU A 337 -16.76 -27.80 4.77
CA LEU A 337 -16.78 -26.38 5.08
C LEU A 337 -18.15 -25.93 5.63
N GLN A 338 -19.25 -26.36 5.01
CA GLN A 338 -20.62 -26.12 5.49
C GLN A 338 -20.81 -26.63 6.93
N GLN A 339 -20.38 -27.86 7.22
CA GLN A 339 -20.45 -28.43 8.58
C GLN A 339 -19.64 -27.64 9.61
N LEU A 340 -18.49 -27.09 9.20
CA LEU A 340 -17.67 -26.24 10.08
C LEU A 340 -18.38 -24.92 10.40
N TRP A 341 -19.00 -24.29 9.40
CA TRP A 341 -19.80 -23.08 9.61
C TRP A 341 -20.98 -23.32 10.54
N LEU A 342 -21.77 -24.39 10.33
CA LEU A 342 -22.88 -24.73 11.21
C LEU A 342 -22.43 -24.91 12.66
N ARG A 343 -21.33 -25.65 12.88
CA ARG A 343 -20.76 -25.85 14.21
C ARG A 343 -20.34 -24.54 14.88
N ASP A 344 -19.71 -23.64 14.13
CA ASP A 344 -19.28 -22.36 14.68
C ASP A 344 -20.48 -21.47 15.04
N ILE A 345 -21.51 -21.45 14.19
CA ILE A 345 -22.78 -20.74 14.44
C ILE A 345 -23.45 -21.27 15.71
N GLU A 346 -23.63 -22.59 15.83
CA GLU A 346 -24.21 -23.24 17.01
C GLU A 346 -23.43 -22.92 18.28
N LYS A 347 -22.09 -23.01 18.21
CA LYS A 347 -21.22 -22.72 19.35
C LYS A 347 -21.33 -21.26 19.79
N CYS A 348 -21.38 -20.32 18.85
CA CYS A 348 -21.56 -18.90 19.18
C CYS A 348 -22.92 -18.65 19.85
N ILE A 349 -24.00 -19.24 19.35
CA ILE A 349 -25.33 -19.08 19.94
C ILE A 349 -25.38 -19.59 21.39
N GLN A 350 -24.70 -20.70 21.68
CA GLN A 350 -24.65 -21.31 23.01
C GLN A 350 -23.84 -20.51 24.05
N LEU A 351 -22.87 -19.71 23.60
CA LEU A 351 -21.99 -18.97 24.51
C LEU A 351 -22.66 -17.72 25.11
N ASP A 352 -23.75 -17.21 24.51
CA ASP A 352 -24.68 -16.13 24.94
C ASP A 352 -24.07 -14.76 25.34
N GLU A 353 -22.81 -14.69 25.77
CA GLU A 353 -22.18 -13.48 26.27
C GLU A 353 -21.76 -12.53 25.12
N PHE A 354 -22.30 -11.30 25.14
CA PHE A 354 -21.91 -10.16 24.30
C PHE A 354 -22.22 -10.26 22.79
N MET A 355 -23.21 -11.07 22.38
CA MET A 355 -23.64 -11.10 20.99
C MET A 355 -24.55 -9.93 20.61
N ASN A 356 -24.40 -9.45 19.37
CA ASN A 356 -25.32 -8.52 18.74
C ASN A 356 -26.69 -9.19 18.47
N ASP A 357 -27.80 -8.56 18.86
CA ASP A 357 -29.16 -9.09 18.70
C ASP A 357 -29.55 -9.36 17.24
N ARG A 358 -29.06 -8.55 16.29
CA ARG A 358 -29.26 -8.77 14.86
C ARG A 358 -28.53 -10.03 14.41
N PHE A 359 -27.25 -10.15 14.75
CA PHE A 359 -26.45 -11.33 14.44
C PHE A 359 -27.12 -12.59 14.98
N ARG A 360 -27.56 -12.56 16.24
CA ARG A 360 -28.27 -13.67 16.88
C ARG A 360 -29.51 -14.10 16.12
N ARG A 361 -30.36 -13.13 15.71
CA ARG A 361 -31.58 -13.42 14.95
C ARG A 361 -31.26 -14.08 13.60
N GLN A 362 -30.39 -13.47 12.80
CA GLN A 362 -30.03 -14.03 11.50
C GLN A 362 -29.34 -15.40 11.61
N ALA A 363 -28.52 -15.61 12.64
CA ALA A 363 -27.91 -16.90 12.92
C ALA A 363 -28.94 -18.00 13.24
N ILE A 364 -29.95 -17.69 14.07
CA ILE A 364 -31.04 -18.62 14.38
C ILE A 364 -31.89 -18.91 13.13
N ASP A 365 -32.24 -17.87 12.37
CA ASP A 365 -33.03 -18.01 11.15
C ASP A 365 -32.28 -18.87 10.11
N PHE A 366 -30.97 -18.65 9.95
CA PHE A 366 -30.12 -19.45 9.07
C PHE A 366 -30.05 -20.93 9.50
N LEU A 367 -29.84 -21.22 10.79
CA LEU A 367 -29.84 -22.60 11.29
C LEU A 367 -31.19 -23.29 11.08
N ALA A 368 -32.31 -22.57 11.26
CA ALA A 368 -33.64 -23.10 11.02
C ALA A 368 -33.82 -23.48 9.53
N LEU A 369 -33.35 -22.63 8.61
CA LEU A 369 -33.37 -22.92 7.16
C LEU A 369 -32.53 -24.16 6.81
N CYS A 370 -31.32 -24.28 7.37
CA CYS A 370 -30.46 -25.45 7.14
C CYS A 370 -31.08 -26.74 7.71
N SER A 371 -31.74 -26.67 8.86
CA SER A 371 -32.39 -27.82 9.52
C SER A 371 -33.61 -28.35 8.77
N ILE A 372 -34.31 -27.48 8.01
CA ILE A 372 -35.43 -27.87 7.15
C ILE A 372 -34.94 -28.61 5.89
N ASN A 373 -33.76 -28.24 5.40
CA ASN A 373 -33.25 -28.70 4.09
C ASN A 373 -32.23 -29.84 4.15
N MET A 374 -31.72 -30.20 5.34
CA MET A 374 -30.84 -31.36 5.53
C MET A 374 -31.59 -32.52 6.21
N PRO A 375 -32.05 -33.55 5.47
CA PRO A 375 -32.51 -34.78 6.11
C PRO A 375 -31.30 -35.47 6.75
N PHE A 376 -31.36 -35.65 8.08
CA PHE A 376 -30.38 -36.41 8.86
C PHE A 376 -30.17 -37.84 8.33
#